data_AF-A0A7G8EHC0-F1
#
_entry.id   AF-A0A7G8EHC0-F1
#
_cell.length_a   1.000
_cell.length_b   1.000
_cell.length_c   1.000
_cell.angle_alpha   90.00
_cell.angle_beta   90.00
_cell.angle_gamma   90.00
#
_symmetry.space_group_name_H-M   'P 1'
#
loop_
_entity.id
_entity.type
_entity.pdbx_description
1 polymer ?
#
loop_
_entity_poly.entity_id
_entity_poly.type
_entity_poly.pdbx_seq_one_letter_code
_entity_poly.pdbx_strand_id
1 'polypeptide(L)' 'MGVNSLFRGVSKDDPTKVCAVQQGPVGVAQKIFEDNKDMIRGAGHVIESTVISSYLDA' A
#
# COMPACT_ATOMS: atom_id res chain seq x y z
N MET A 1 -7.76 -14.78 3.27
CA MET A 1 -7.79 -13.77 4.35
C MET A 1 -6.62 -12.84 4.11
N GLY A 2 -6.88 -11.59 3.76
CA GLY A 2 -5.87 -10.66 3.27
C GLY A 2 -6.47 -9.29 3.01
N VAL A 3 -5.80 -8.49 2.20
CA VAL A 3 -6.29 -7.18 1.77
C VAL A 3 -7.12 -7.30 0.49
N ASN A 4 -8.28 -6.64 0.45
CA ASN A 4 -9.11 -6.48 -0.73
C ASN A 4 -8.69 -5.22 -1.47
N SER A 5 -8.42 -5.32 -2.77
CA SER A 5 -8.10 -4.15 -3.60
C SER A 5 -9.37 -3.40 -3.95
N LEU A 6 -9.46 -2.13 -3.53
CA LEU A 6 -10.57 -1.24 -3.89
C LEU A 6 -10.22 -0.40 -5.12
N PHE A 7 -8.95 0.00 -5.25
CA PHE A 7 -8.47 0.82 -6.36
C PHE A 7 -7.00 0.54 -6.65
N ARG A 8 -6.62 0.61 -7.93
CA ARG A 8 -5.24 0.72 -8.38
C ARG A 8 -5.19 1.59 -9.63
N GLY A 9 -4.32 2.60 -9.64
CA GLY A 9 -4.16 3.47 -10.79
C GLY A 9 -3.05 4.49 -10.58
N VAL A 10 -2.94 5.42 -11.51
CA VAL A 10 -2.02 6.56 -11.39
C VAL A 10 -2.55 7.53 -10.35
N SER A 11 -1.68 8.09 -9.50
CA SER A 11 -2.07 9.10 -8.54
C SER A 11 -2.58 10.36 -9.25
N LYS A 12 -3.66 10.95 -8.73
CA LYS A 12 -4.23 12.20 -9.26
C LYS A 12 -3.33 13.40 -8.99
N ASP A 13 -2.55 13.35 -7.91
CA ASP A 13 -1.70 14.45 -7.46
C ASP A 13 -0.28 14.35 -8.05
N ASP A 14 0.15 13.15 -8.45
CA ASP A 14 1.48 12.91 -9.01
C ASP A 14 1.44 11.76 -10.05
N PRO A 15 1.45 12.06 -11.35
CA PRO A 15 1.33 11.04 -12.38
C PRO A 15 2.53 10.10 -12.47
N THR A 16 3.64 10.38 -11.78
CA THR A 16 4.79 9.48 -11.68
C THR A 16 4.60 8.39 -10.63
N LYS A 17 3.53 8.47 -9.82
CA LYS A 17 3.23 7.55 -8.73
C LYS A 17 2.01 6.69 -9.02
N VAL A 18 2.04 5.46 -8.52
CA VAL A 18 0.86 4.58 -8.44
C VAL A 18 0.17 4.77 -7.10
N CYS A 19 -1.14 4.90 -7.11
CA CYS A 19 -2.00 4.85 -5.93
C CYS A 19 -2.72 3.50 -5.90
N ALA A 20 -2.58 2.79 -4.78
CA ALA A 20 -3.32 1.58 -4.49
C ALA A 20 -4.11 1.77 -3.20
N VAL A 21 -5.42 1.59 -3.26
CA VAL A 21 -6.29 1.61 -2.07
C VAL A 21 -6.74 0.19 -1.80
N GLN A 22 -6.46 -0.28 -0.59
CA GLN A 22 -6.75 -1.63 -0.16
C GLN A 22 -7.46 -1.60 1.20
N GLN A 23 -8.41 -2.51 1.38
CA GLN A 23 -9.15 -2.68 2.62
C GLN A 23 -8.79 -4.01 3.27
N GLY A 24 -8.53 -4.01 4.57
CA GLY A 24 -8.28 -5.24 5.31
C GLY A 24 -8.28 -4.97 6.82
N PRO A 25 -8.16 -6.03 7.64
CA PRO A 25 -8.06 -5.87 9.08
C PRO A 25 -6.84 -5.03 9.48
N VAL A 26 -6.96 -4.30 10.58
CA VAL A 26 -5.87 -3.47 11.14
C VAL A 26 -4.60 -4.33 11.28
N GLY A 27 -3.48 -3.79 10.82
CA GLY A 27 -2.17 -4.45 10.91
C GLY A 27 -1.88 -5.46 9.79
N VAL A 28 -2.87 -5.93 9.03
CA VAL A 28 -2.65 -6.92 7.96
C VAL A 28 -1.89 -6.32 6.78
N ALA A 29 -2.25 -5.10 6.37
CA ALA A 29 -1.53 -4.40 5.30
C ALA A 29 -0.08 -4.16 5.70
N GLN A 30 0.16 -3.64 6.91
CA GLN A 30 1.50 -3.42 7.45
C GLN A 30 2.31 -4.71 7.48
N LYS A 31 1.74 -5.82 7.97
CA LYS A 31 2.42 -7.12 8.02
C LYS A 31 2.80 -7.61 6.62
N ILE A 32 1.91 -7.48 5.63
CA ILE A 32 2.22 -7.86 4.24
C ILE A 32 3.39 -7.02 3.70
N PHE A 33 3.42 -5.71 3.97
CA PHE A 33 4.54 -4.87 3.55
C PHE A 33 5.84 -5.28 4.22
N GLU A 34 5.84 -5.48 5.54
CA GLU A 34 7.01 -5.90 6.32
C GLU A 34 7.57 -7.24 5.84
N ASP A 35 6.71 -8.25 5.68
CA ASP A 35 7.09 -9.60 5.25
C ASP A 35 7.69 -9.62 3.82
N ASN A 36 7.41 -8.61 3.00
CA ASN A 36 7.77 -8.58 1.58
C ASN A 36 8.70 -7.42 1.20
N LYS A 37 9.32 -6.74 2.18
CA LYS A 37 10.15 -5.53 1.98
C LYS A 37 11.20 -5.68 0.89
N ASP A 38 11.96 -6.77 0.90
CA ASP A 38 13.07 -6.95 -0.03
C ASP A 38 12.59 -7.19 -1.47
N MET A 39 11.49 -7.93 -1.63
CA MET A 39 10.84 -8.14 -2.92
C MET A 39 10.31 -6.81 -3.49
N ILE A 40 9.66 -6.01 -2.65
CA ILE A 40 9.08 -4.72 -3.03
C ILE A 40 10.18 -3.74 -3.46
N ARG A 41 11.28 -3.67 -2.69
CA ARG A 41 12.47 -2.87 -3.06
C ARG A 41 13.09 -3.34 -4.37
N GLY A 42 13.23 -4.65 -4.56
CA GLY A 42 13.77 -5.25 -5.79
C GLY A 42 12.93 -4.95 -7.04
N ALA A 43 11.63 -4.71 -6.87
CA ALA A 43 10.72 -4.29 -7.95
C ALA A 43 10.79 -2.77 -8.25
N GLY A 44 11.68 -2.02 -7.59
CA GLY A 44 11.86 -0.58 -7.80
C GLY A 44 10.91 0.31 -6.99
N HIS A 45 10.15 -0.26 -6.04
CA HIS A 45 9.32 0.52 -5.14
C HIS A 45 10.16 1.07 -3.97
N VAL A 46 10.12 2.39 -3.78
CA VAL A 46 10.78 3.06 -2.64
C VAL A 46 9.82 3.14 -1.46
N ILE A 47 10.07 2.34 -0.43
CA ILE A 47 9.18 2.15 0.73
C ILE A 47 9.12 3.39 1.64
N GLU A 48 10.06 4.34 1.55
CA GLU A 48 9.97 5.63 2.25
C GLU A 48 8.84 6.53 1.71
N SER A 49 8.34 6.28 0.50
CA SER A 49 7.39 7.16 -0.20
C SER A 49 5.91 6.78 -0.08
N THR A 50 5.61 5.57 0.40
CA THR A 50 4.23 5.08 0.51
C THR A 50 3.68 5.45 1.88
N VAL A 51 3.00 6.59 1.96
CA VAL A 51 2.24 6.99 3.15
C VAL A 51 1.14 5.95 3.40
N ILE A 52 1.21 5.22 4.51
CA ILE A 52 0.17 4.29 4.92
C ILE A 52 -0.77 5.03 5.87
N SER A 53 -1.89 5.52 5.33
CA SER A 53 -2.98 6.06 6.13
C SER A 53 -3.92 4.92 6.54
N SER A 54 -4.06 4.70 7.85
CA SER A 54 -5.07 3.79 8.40
C SER A 54 -6.25 4.62 8.89
N TYR A 55 -7.44 4.33 8.39
CA TYR A 55 -8.68 4.94 8.84
C TYR A 55 -9.44 3.89 9.65
N LEU A 56 -9.82 4.24 10.88
CA LEU A 56 -10.76 3.46 11.67
C LEU A 56 -12.16 3.98 11.35
N ASP A 57 -13.16 3.09 11.29
CA ASP A 57 -14.56 3.54 11.36
C ASP A 57 -14.75 4.28 12.71
N ALA A 58 -15.49 5.38 12.66
CA ALA A 58 -15.76 6.25 13.81
C ALA A 58 -16.51 5.53 14.95
#